data_AF-A0A957CA44-F1
#
_entry.id   AF-A0A957CA44-F1
#
_cell.length_a   1.000
_cell.length_b   1.000
_cell.length_c   1.000
_cell.angle_alpha   90.00
_cell.angle_beta   90.00
_cell.angle_gamma   90.00
#
_symmetry.space_group_name_H-M   'P 1'
#
loop_
_entity.id
_entity.type
_entity.pdbx_description
1 polymer ?
#
loop_
_entity_poly.entity_id
_entity_poly.type
_entity_poly.pdbx_seq_one_letter_code
_entity_poly.pdbx_strand_id
1 'polypeptide(L)'
;MIRLELSQFAQAIPLFAEMAEWNVYITAVLQQKSPGRVYVDNLAAPRSGFLLSLDRGYLVGDPHNDAFNAALHDELHATLLAGDPINKEDPRLVLDLDSPDWEPVIADILADWRWPPIWGSHQHYRFAALQVDWEDLLPAGYRIVHLDFALLAENGMRLPKHIVDSIRLGWENEANFIENGFGLAVLFDDEMVSWCLAGVTVDGACEIGIETLPTFRGLGLATAVTAATIAKYSQMGYHHIGWHCEATNRASIKIAEKVGFVLERPYNDYSFYYNEPRHYAELGRLYFYEAQMYEEAASMLEIAIEVDDTPPAYVYFLAARALAHLQEPEALDYLLEAIDAGFQDWRLLQALPEFSTYRSNPDFPKEGL
;
A
#
# COMPACT_ATOMS: atom_id res chain seq x y z
N MET A 1 22.63 -16.07 5.86
CA MET A 1 21.76 -15.08 6.52
C MET A 1 21.50 -15.50 7.96
N ILE A 2 21.40 -14.54 8.88
CA ILE A 2 21.10 -14.71 10.30
C ILE A 2 19.81 -13.95 10.57
N ARG A 3 18.76 -14.65 11.02
CA ARG A 3 17.58 -14.01 11.62
C ARG A 3 17.95 -13.57 13.03
N LEU A 4 17.78 -12.29 13.33
CA LEU A 4 18.13 -11.73 14.62
C LEU A 4 17.07 -12.06 15.67
N GLU A 5 17.54 -12.36 16.88
CA GLU A 5 16.70 -12.31 18.08
C GLU A 5 16.46 -10.86 18.48
N LEU A 6 15.40 -10.59 19.26
CA LEU A 6 15.08 -9.22 19.70
C LEU A 6 16.27 -8.53 20.39
N SER A 7 17.00 -9.24 21.24
CA SER A 7 18.20 -8.72 21.93
C SER A 7 19.34 -8.32 20.98
N GLN A 8 19.26 -8.72 19.71
CA GLN A 8 20.27 -8.48 18.70
C GLN A 8 19.93 -7.34 17.73
N PHE A 9 18.71 -6.81 17.75
CA PHE A 9 18.28 -5.79 16.78
C PHE A 9 19.17 -4.55 16.77
N ALA A 10 19.72 -4.16 17.93
CA ALA A 10 20.64 -3.03 18.02
C ALA A 10 21.92 -3.18 17.17
N GLN A 11 22.33 -4.42 16.83
CA GLN A 11 23.48 -4.66 15.95
C GLN A 11 23.20 -4.32 14.49
N ALA A 12 21.94 -4.29 14.06
CA ALA A 12 21.56 -3.93 12.70
C ALA A 12 21.45 -2.40 12.49
N ILE A 13 21.35 -1.60 13.56
CA ILE A 13 21.15 -0.14 13.47
C ILE A 13 22.12 0.55 12.49
N PRO A 14 23.44 0.31 12.52
CA PRO A 14 24.36 1.00 11.60
C PRO A 14 24.10 0.69 10.13
N LEU A 15 23.63 -0.52 9.81
CA LEU A 15 23.34 -0.95 8.43
C LEU A 15 22.09 -0.26 7.88
N PHE A 16 21.06 -0.11 8.71
CA PHE A 16 19.77 0.48 8.31
C PHE A 16 19.72 2.01 8.51
N ALA A 17 20.80 2.63 8.99
CA ALA A 17 20.80 4.01 9.47
C ALA A 17 20.28 5.01 8.42
N GLU A 18 20.75 4.93 7.18
CA GLU A 18 20.36 5.88 6.12
C GLU A 18 18.86 5.82 5.79
N MET A 19 18.30 4.62 5.72
CA MET A 19 16.87 4.47 5.46
C MET A 19 16.03 4.84 6.70
N ALA A 20 16.53 4.53 7.89
CA ALA A 20 15.90 4.86 9.17
C ALA A 20 15.81 6.38 9.46
N GLU A 21 16.67 7.20 8.82
CA GLU A 21 16.63 8.67 8.96
C GLU A 21 15.31 9.28 8.49
N TRP A 22 14.71 8.69 7.46
CA TRP A 22 13.47 9.18 6.86
C TRP A 22 12.28 8.25 7.07
N ASN A 23 12.50 6.94 7.23
CA ASN A 23 11.44 5.97 7.44
C ASN A 23 11.38 5.50 8.90
N VAL A 24 10.35 5.95 9.63
CA VAL A 24 10.22 5.69 11.07
C VAL A 24 9.93 4.22 11.40
N TYR A 25 9.33 3.44 10.49
CA TYR A 25 9.02 2.02 10.74
C TYR A 25 10.28 1.19 11.02
N ILE A 26 11.38 1.47 10.30
CA ILE A 26 12.67 0.80 10.49
C ILE A 26 13.19 1.04 11.91
N THR A 27 13.15 2.29 12.36
CA THR A 27 13.56 2.65 13.74
C THR A 27 12.66 1.98 14.77
N ALA A 28 11.35 1.98 14.55
CA ALA A 28 10.39 1.37 15.47
C ALA A 28 10.61 -0.15 15.62
N VAL A 29 10.90 -0.86 14.53
CA VAL A 29 11.24 -2.29 14.57
C VAL A 29 12.55 -2.51 15.30
N LEU A 30 13.63 -1.80 14.94
CA LEU A 30 14.95 -1.97 15.55
C LEU A 30 14.97 -1.66 17.05
N GLN A 31 14.09 -0.77 17.51
CA GLN A 31 13.89 -0.45 18.93
C GLN A 31 12.81 -1.29 19.63
N GLN A 32 12.22 -2.27 18.93
CA GLN A 32 11.18 -3.16 19.45
C GLN A 32 9.92 -2.41 19.92
N LYS A 33 9.62 -1.26 19.28
CA LYS A 33 8.39 -0.49 19.45
C LYS A 33 7.29 -0.91 18.48
N SER A 34 7.68 -1.56 17.38
CA SER A 34 6.77 -2.17 16.42
C SER A 34 7.22 -3.60 16.13
N PRO A 35 6.29 -4.56 15.90
CA PRO A 35 6.63 -5.90 15.46
C PRO A 35 7.44 -5.89 14.16
N GLY A 36 8.39 -6.82 14.06
CA GLY A 36 9.15 -7.00 12.84
C GLY A 36 10.12 -8.17 12.90
N ARG A 37 10.73 -8.46 11.76
CA ARG A 37 11.82 -9.44 11.63
C ARG A 37 13.02 -8.75 11.01
N VAL A 38 14.20 -9.02 11.54
CA VAL A 38 15.46 -8.43 11.05
C VAL A 38 16.41 -9.55 10.68
N TYR A 39 16.99 -9.44 9.49
CA TYR A 39 17.91 -10.41 8.93
C TYR A 39 19.17 -9.67 8.48
N VAL A 40 20.33 -10.26 8.77
CA VAL A 40 21.63 -9.74 8.31
C VAL A 40 22.51 -10.89 7.82
N ASP A 41 23.51 -10.60 7.00
CA ASP A 41 24.49 -11.60 6.59
C ASP A 41 25.50 -11.94 7.70
N ASN A 42 25.87 -10.96 8.54
CA ASN A 42 26.85 -11.11 9.62
C ASN A 42 26.51 -10.24 10.84
N LEU A 43 26.60 -10.80 12.05
CA LEU A 43 26.30 -10.08 13.30
C LEU A 43 27.34 -9.01 13.68
N ALA A 44 28.62 -9.25 13.39
CA ALA A 44 29.71 -8.39 13.84
C ALA A 44 29.99 -7.25 12.85
N ALA A 45 29.80 -7.52 11.55
CA ALA A 45 30.01 -6.56 10.47
C ALA A 45 29.00 -6.81 9.35
N PRO A 46 27.71 -6.46 9.56
CA PRO A 46 26.68 -6.68 8.56
C PRO A 46 26.96 -5.84 7.31
N ARG A 47 26.81 -6.46 6.15
CA ARG A 47 26.93 -5.84 4.83
C ARG A 47 25.63 -5.84 4.06
N SER A 48 24.78 -6.85 4.24
CA SER A 48 23.48 -6.97 3.58
C SER A 48 22.41 -7.24 4.64
N GLY A 49 21.26 -6.58 4.52
CA GLY A 49 20.21 -6.67 5.51
C GLY A 49 18.82 -6.63 4.90
N PHE A 50 17.91 -7.32 5.57
CA PHE A 50 16.49 -7.29 5.25
C PHE A 50 15.70 -7.08 6.54
N LEU A 51 14.77 -6.12 6.54
CA LEU A 51 13.88 -5.85 7.66
C LEU A 51 12.44 -5.91 7.20
N LEU A 52 11.59 -6.65 7.91
CA LEU A 52 10.14 -6.63 7.74
C LEU A 52 9.50 -5.89 8.91
N SER A 53 8.64 -4.93 8.60
CA SER A 53 7.75 -4.24 9.54
C SER A 53 6.29 -4.62 9.26
N LEU A 54 5.35 -3.95 9.93
CA LEU A 54 3.91 -4.10 9.68
C LEU A 54 3.45 -3.54 8.33
N ASP A 55 4.19 -2.59 7.74
CA ASP A 55 3.82 -1.94 6.48
C ASP A 55 4.61 -2.48 5.27
N ARG A 56 5.90 -2.77 5.41
CA ARG A 56 6.82 -3.01 4.29
C ARG A 56 7.97 -3.95 4.65
N GLY A 57 8.69 -4.39 3.62
CA GLY A 57 10.03 -4.95 3.72
C GLY A 57 11.07 -3.95 3.19
N TYR A 58 12.26 -3.96 3.78
CA TYR A 58 13.35 -3.04 3.46
C TYR A 58 14.62 -3.83 3.18
N LEU A 59 15.15 -3.71 1.96
CA LEU A 59 16.46 -4.24 1.60
C LEU A 59 17.51 -3.13 1.66
N VAL A 60 18.60 -3.42 2.37
CA VAL A 60 19.69 -2.46 2.58
C VAL A 60 21.07 -3.10 2.43
N GLY A 61 22.05 -2.28 2.06
CA GLY A 61 23.46 -2.63 2.02
C GLY A 61 23.88 -3.21 0.66
N ASP A 62 24.75 -4.22 0.69
CA ASP A 62 25.39 -4.77 -0.50
C ASP A 62 24.51 -5.82 -1.21
N PRO A 63 24.03 -5.54 -2.45
CA PRO A 63 23.25 -6.50 -3.23
C PRO A 63 24.08 -7.68 -3.76
N HIS A 64 25.42 -7.57 -3.80
CA HIS A 64 26.32 -8.59 -4.33
C HIS A 64 26.74 -9.60 -3.23
N ASN A 65 25.74 -10.22 -2.62
CA ASN A 65 25.91 -11.19 -1.55
C ASN A 65 25.08 -12.45 -1.80
N ASP A 66 25.52 -13.28 -2.74
CA ASP A 66 24.80 -14.47 -3.22
C ASP A 66 24.35 -15.41 -2.07
N ALA A 67 25.17 -15.57 -1.04
CA ALA A 67 24.85 -16.41 0.10
C ALA A 67 23.75 -15.81 1.01
N PHE A 68 23.66 -14.48 1.10
CA PHE A 68 22.55 -13.80 1.76
C PHE A 68 21.30 -13.88 0.90
N ASN A 69 21.41 -13.56 -0.40
CA ASN A 69 20.28 -13.52 -1.34
C ASN A 69 19.60 -14.88 -1.47
N ALA A 70 20.36 -15.96 -1.63
CA ALA A 70 19.82 -17.32 -1.70
C ALA A 70 19.14 -17.74 -0.37
N ALA A 71 19.72 -17.37 0.77
CA ALA A 71 19.10 -17.66 2.06
C ALA A 71 17.84 -16.82 2.33
N LEU A 72 17.79 -15.58 1.81
CA LEU A 72 16.61 -14.74 1.88
C LEU A 72 15.47 -15.29 1.01
N HIS A 73 15.78 -15.72 -0.22
CA HIS A 73 14.82 -16.45 -1.07
C HIS A 73 14.15 -17.60 -0.31
N ASP A 74 14.95 -18.48 0.31
CA ASP A 74 14.44 -19.64 1.05
C ASP A 74 13.57 -19.24 2.26
N GLU A 75 13.98 -18.21 3.02
CA GLU A 75 13.21 -17.71 4.17
C GLU A 75 11.88 -17.08 3.76
N LEU A 76 11.86 -16.25 2.71
CA LEU A 76 10.63 -15.63 2.22
C LEU A 76 9.64 -16.70 1.77
N HIS A 77 10.12 -17.72 1.04
CA HIS A 77 9.31 -18.86 0.63
C HIS A 77 8.79 -19.68 1.83
N ALA A 78 9.62 -19.89 2.85
CA ALA A 78 9.24 -20.67 4.03
C ALA A 78 8.32 -19.93 5.02
N THR A 79 8.22 -18.60 4.94
CA THR A 79 7.45 -17.77 5.87
C THR A 79 6.27 -17.07 5.20
N LEU A 80 6.53 -16.08 4.35
CA LEU A 80 5.49 -15.22 3.80
C LEU A 80 4.51 -16.00 2.90
N LEU A 81 5.00 -16.82 1.97
CA LEU A 81 4.13 -17.69 1.15
C LEU A 81 3.49 -18.83 1.93
N ALA A 82 4.08 -19.22 3.05
CA ALA A 82 3.50 -20.22 3.93
C ALA A 82 2.38 -19.66 4.82
N GLY A 83 1.95 -18.41 4.59
CA GLY A 83 0.86 -17.77 5.33
C GLY A 83 1.29 -17.20 6.68
N ASP A 84 2.58 -16.87 6.84
CA ASP A 84 3.13 -16.23 8.03
C ASP A 84 3.71 -14.83 7.78
N PRO A 85 2.93 -13.89 7.19
CA PRO A 85 3.32 -12.48 7.10
C PRO A 85 3.28 -11.81 8.48
N ILE A 86 4.05 -10.73 8.62
CA ILE A 86 4.03 -9.90 9.84
C ILE A 86 2.64 -9.29 10.05
N ASN A 87 2.08 -8.71 9.00
CA ASN A 87 0.74 -8.17 8.99
C ASN A 87 -0.19 -9.11 8.19
N LYS A 88 -1.07 -9.82 8.88
CA LYS A 88 -2.01 -10.78 8.25
C LYS A 88 -3.18 -10.10 7.53
N GLU A 89 -3.40 -8.82 7.81
CA GLU A 89 -4.49 -8.05 7.20
C GLU A 89 -4.03 -7.36 5.90
N ASP A 90 -2.72 -7.22 5.66
CA ASP A 90 -2.21 -6.69 4.39
C ASP A 90 -2.14 -7.82 3.35
N PRO A 91 -2.88 -7.73 2.23
CA PRO A 91 -2.81 -8.72 1.17
C PRO A 91 -1.53 -8.63 0.33
N ARG A 92 -0.62 -7.70 0.62
CA ARG A 92 0.59 -7.44 -0.17
C ARG A 92 1.88 -7.57 0.63
N LEU A 93 2.94 -7.95 -0.08
CA LEU A 93 4.31 -7.63 0.28
C LEU A 93 4.72 -6.38 -0.49
N VAL A 94 5.14 -5.34 0.22
CA VAL A 94 5.66 -4.11 -0.39
C VAL A 94 7.12 -3.95 0.02
N LEU A 95 8.00 -3.74 -0.95
CA LEU A 95 9.46 -3.71 -0.74
C LEU A 95 10.03 -2.36 -1.12
N ASP A 96 10.74 -1.74 -0.19
CA ASP A 96 11.53 -0.53 -0.39
C ASP A 96 13.02 -0.92 -0.46
N LEU A 97 13.75 -0.35 -1.41
CA LEU A 97 15.17 -0.64 -1.65
C LEU A 97 16.00 0.60 -1.33
N ASP A 98 17.15 0.43 -0.67
CA ASP A 98 18.07 1.54 -0.42
C ASP A 98 18.85 1.97 -1.66
N SER A 99 18.96 1.07 -2.63
CA SER A 99 19.65 1.28 -3.91
C SER A 99 18.89 0.58 -5.05
N PRO A 100 18.84 1.17 -6.26
CA PRO A 100 18.32 0.50 -7.45
C PRO A 100 19.12 -0.76 -7.84
N ASP A 101 20.35 -0.91 -7.32
CA ASP A 101 21.16 -2.12 -7.57
C ASP A 101 20.52 -3.40 -6.97
N TRP A 102 19.57 -3.25 -6.04
CA TRP A 102 18.78 -4.37 -5.52
C TRP A 102 17.68 -4.85 -6.48
N GLU A 103 17.29 -4.07 -7.49
CA GLU A 103 16.20 -4.43 -8.42
C GLU A 103 16.44 -5.75 -9.17
N PRO A 104 17.59 -5.98 -9.84
CA PRO A 104 17.83 -7.28 -10.47
C PRO A 104 17.92 -8.40 -9.44
N VAL A 105 18.45 -8.12 -8.24
CA VAL A 105 18.60 -9.12 -7.18
C VAL A 105 17.24 -9.54 -6.63
N ILE A 106 16.31 -8.61 -6.45
CA ILE A 106 14.97 -8.94 -5.96
C ILE A 106 14.16 -9.69 -7.00
N ALA A 107 14.39 -9.42 -8.30
CA ALA A 107 13.83 -10.22 -9.38
C ALA A 107 14.30 -11.67 -9.31
N ASP A 108 15.56 -11.92 -8.95
CA ASP A 108 16.08 -13.27 -8.75
C ASP A 108 15.58 -13.91 -7.44
N ILE A 109 15.56 -13.17 -6.32
CA ILE A 109 15.05 -13.64 -5.01
C ILE A 109 13.55 -13.97 -5.08
N LEU A 110 12.81 -13.29 -5.94
CA LEU A 110 11.37 -13.47 -6.13
C LEU A 110 11.05 -14.11 -7.49
N ALA A 111 12.02 -14.73 -8.16
CA ALA A 111 11.80 -15.36 -9.47
C ALA A 111 10.73 -16.46 -9.38
N ASP A 112 10.81 -17.27 -8.31
CA ASP A 112 9.81 -18.29 -7.98
C ASP A 112 8.48 -17.67 -7.52
N TRP A 113 8.52 -16.46 -6.97
CA TRP A 113 7.38 -15.62 -6.57
C TRP A 113 6.72 -14.87 -7.72
N ARG A 114 7.14 -15.15 -8.97
CA ARG A 114 6.49 -14.67 -10.19
C ARG A 114 6.61 -13.17 -10.44
N TRP A 115 7.84 -12.73 -10.71
CA TRP A 115 8.11 -11.45 -11.39
C TRP A 115 7.21 -11.28 -12.65
N PRO A 116 6.66 -10.09 -12.93
CA PRO A 116 7.04 -8.75 -12.44
C PRO A 116 6.27 -8.20 -11.23
N PRO A 117 6.84 -7.26 -10.46
CA PRO A 117 6.17 -6.55 -9.39
C PRO A 117 5.20 -5.51 -9.94
N ILE A 118 4.26 -5.10 -9.08
CA ILE A 118 3.60 -3.81 -9.23
C ILE A 118 4.58 -2.73 -8.77
N TRP A 119 5.04 -1.90 -9.70
CA TRP A 119 5.92 -0.78 -9.41
C TRP A 119 5.13 0.44 -8.94
N GLY A 120 5.52 1.03 -7.81
CA GLY A 120 4.95 2.27 -7.30
C GLY A 120 5.98 3.38 -7.14
N SER A 121 5.57 4.61 -7.42
CA SER A 121 6.38 5.81 -7.18
C SER A 121 5.79 6.62 -6.05
N HIS A 122 6.63 6.93 -5.06
CA HIS A 122 6.24 7.57 -3.82
C HIS A 122 7.06 8.83 -3.53
N GLN A 123 6.52 9.64 -2.64
CA GLN A 123 7.14 10.82 -2.10
C GLN A 123 7.07 10.77 -0.58
N HIS A 124 8.20 11.04 0.06
CA HIS A 124 8.29 11.25 1.49
C HIS A 124 8.37 12.75 1.80
N TYR A 125 7.52 13.18 2.73
CA TYR A 125 7.37 14.55 3.18
C TYR A 125 7.69 14.65 4.67
N ARG A 126 8.47 15.66 5.05
CA ARG A 126 8.81 15.92 6.45
C ARG A 126 8.11 17.18 6.94
N PHE A 127 7.50 17.11 8.12
CA PHE A 127 6.89 18.29 8.73
C PHE A 127 7.96 19.34 9.08
N ALA A 128 7.75 20.59 8.62
CA ALA A 128 8.68 21.69 8.90
C ALA A 128 8.10 22.66 9.95
N ALA A 129 6.95 23.26 9.66
CA ALA A 129 6.26 24.18 10.57
C ALA A 129 4.81 24.37 10.13
N LEU A 130 3.88 24.48 11.09
CA LEU A 130 2.47 24.70 10.80
C LEU A 130 2.28 26.01 10.02
N GLN A 131 1.57 25.93 8.89
CA GLN A 131 1.26 27.09 8.02
C GLN A 131 -0.20 27.53 8.10
N VAL A 132 -1.03 26.77 8.82
CA VAL A 132 -2.47 27.00 8.94
C VAL A 132 -2.89 26.89 10.40
N ASP A 133 -3.87 27.71 10.77
CA ASP A 133 -4.66 27.49 11.97
C ASP A 133 -5.80 26.52 11.63
N TRP A 134 -5.88 25.40 12.35
CA TRP A 134 -6.91 24.40 12.08
C TRP A 134 -8.30 24.86 12.52
N GLU A 135 -8.39 25.77 13.50
CA GLU A 135 -9.67 26.31 13.99
C GLU A 135 -10.37 27.13 12.91
N ASP A 136 -9.60 27.90 12.13
CA ASP A 136 -10.11 28.69 10.99
C ASP A 136 -10.57 27.82 9.81
N LEU A 137 -10.08 26.59 9.72
CA LEU A 137 -10.38 25.67 8.63
C LEU A 137 -11.60 24.78 8.90
N LEU A 138 -11.98 24.61 10.16
CA LEU A 138 -13.06 23.69 10.55
C LEU A 138 -14.42 24.35 10.32
N PRO A 139 -15.28 23.83 9.43
CA PRO A 139 -16.58 24.43 9.17
C PRO A 139 -17.52 24.30 10.38
N ALA A 140 -18.48 25.22 10.49
CA ALA A 140 -19.51 25.13 11.52
C ALA A 140 -20.29 23.81 11.43
N GLY A 141 -20.58 23.19 12.59
CA GLY A 141 -21.23 21.88 12.69
C GLY A 141 -20.29 20.69 12.70
N TYR A 142 -18.99 20.89 12.41
CA TYR A 142 -17.97 19.86 12.53
C TYR A 142 -17.21 20.03 13.85
N ARG A 143 -16.75 18.91 14.42
CA ARG A 143 -15.95 18.90 15.65
C ARG A 143 -14.75 17.97 15.51
N ILE A 144 -13.59 18.39 15.98
CA ILE A 144 -12.41 17.52 16.07
C ILE A 144 -12.35 16.88 17.45
N VAL A 145 -12.15 15.57 17.49
CA VAL A 145 -12.09 14.76 18.71
C VAL A 145 -10.86 13.85 18.70
N HIS A 146 -10.45 13.41 19.90
CA HIS A 146 -9.41 12.41 20.02
C HIS A 146 -9.97 11.02 19.71
N LEU A 147 -9.24 10.25 18.90
CA LEU A 147 -9.42 8.80 18.81
C LEU A 147 -8.86 8.15 20.09
N ASP A 148 -9.72 8.00 21.09
CA ASP A 148 -9.42 7.29 22.33
C ASP A 148 -10.28 6.02 22.49
N PHE A 149 -10.02 5.27 23.55
CA PHE A 149 -10.73 4.03 23.83
C PHE A 149 -12.25 4.25 23.95
N ALA A 150 -12.67 5.35 24.60
CA ALA A 150 -14.09 5.62 24.81
C ALA A 150 -14.79 5.85 23.47
N LEU A 151 -14.21 6.69 22.60
CA LEU A 151 -14.79 6.97 21.28
C LEU A 151 -14.85 5.72 20.40
N LEU A 152 -13.79 4.92 20.37
CA LEU A 152 -13.77 3.67 19.60
C LEU A 152 -14.79 2.66 20.14
N ALA A 153 -14.89 2.51 21.47
CA ALA A 153 -15.83 1.60 22.11
C ALA A 153 -17.30 2.03 21.94
N GLU A 154 -17.58 3.33 22.03
CA GLU A 154 -18.92 3.91 21.84
C GLU A 154 -19.42 3.75 20.41
N ASN A 155 -18.53 3.89 19.43
CA ASN A 155 -18.89 3.75 18.03
C ASN A 155 -18.95 2.28 17.61
N GLY A 156 -18.03 1.43 18.08
CA GLY A 156 -18.02 0.00 17.81
C GLY A 156 -18.27 -0.32 16.33
N MET A 157 -19.41 -0.97 16.04
CA MET A 157 -19.85 -1.35 14.69
C MET A 157 -20.19 -0.17 13.76
N ARG A 158 -20.27 1.06 14.27
CA ARG A 158 -20.55 2.28 13.48
C ARG A 158 -19.28 2.93 12.93
N LEU A 159 -18.10 2.48 13.35
CA LEU A 159 -16.85 2.98 12.80
C LEU A 159 -16.80 2.70 11.30
N PRO A 160 -16.42 3.69 10.46
CA PRO A 160 -16.16 3.43 9.05
C PRO A 160 -15.13 2.31 8.91
N LYS A 161 -15.37 1.33 8.04
CA LYS A 161 -14.44 0.19 7.86
C LYS A 161 -13.00 0.66 7.65
N HIS A 162 -12.83 1.76 6.91
CA HIS A 162 -11.51 2.27 6.54
C HIS A 162 -10.68 2.76 7.74
N ILE A 163 -11.29 3.29 8.81
CA ILE A 163 -10.51 3.65 10.01
C ILE A 163 -10.06 2.41 10.78
N VAL A 164 -10.93 1.40 10.87
CA VAL A 164 -10.60 0.13 11.52
C VAL A 164 -9.45 -0.55 10.77
N ASP A 165 -9.53 -0.57 9.44
CA ASP A 165 -8.47 -1.10 8.58
C ASP A 165 -7.16 -0.31 8.79
N SER A 166 -7.21 1.02 8.79
CA SER A 166 -6.04 1.88 9.01
C SER A 166 -5.37 1.61 10.36
N ILE A 167 -6.16 1.44 11.42
CA ILE A 167 -5.65 1.10 12.76
C ILE A 167 -4.98 -0.27 12.75
N ARG A 168 -5.64 -1.30 12.19
CA ARG A 168 -5.12 -2.67 12.20
C ARG A 168 -3.88 -2.82 11.32
N LEU A 169 -3.81 -2.09 10.21
CA LEU A 169 -2.63 -2.10 9.35
C LEU A 169 -1.38 -1.53 10.06
N GLY A 170 -1.52 -0.47 10.85
CA GLY A 170 -0.38 0.15 11.56
C GLY A 170 -0.08 -0.47 12.94
N TRP A 171 -1.09 -1.06 13.60
CA TRP A 171 -1.01 -1.41 15.03
C TRP A 171 -1.43 -2.84 15.35
N GLU A 172 -1.74 -3.67 14.35
CA GLU A 172 -2.34 -5.01 14.47
C GLU A 172 -3.77 -5.03 15.06
N ASN A 173 -4.03 -4.21 16.08
CA ASN A 173 -5.31 -4.12 16.77
C ASN A 173 -5.50 -2.77 17.46
N GLU A 174 -6.74 -2.50 17.85
CA GLU A 174 -7.17 -1.25 18.47
C GLU A 174 -6.55 -1.04 19.86
N ALA A 175 -6.26 -2.10 20.61
CA ALA A 175 -5.67 -1.99 21.95
C ALA A 175 -4.22 -1.45 21.88
N ASN A 176 -3.42 -1.96 20.94
CA ASN A 176 -2.06 -1.46 20.69
C ASN A 176 -2.09 -0.01 20.22
N PHE A 177 -3.02 0.36 19.33
CA PHE A 177 -3.20 1.76 18.90
C PHE A 177 -3.52 2.71 20.06
N ILE A 178 -4.38 2.30 20.99
CA ILE A 178 -4.72 3.12 22.17
C ILE A 178 -3.53 3.28 23.12
N GLU A 179 -2.70 2.24 23.27
CA GLU A 179 -1.55 2.27 24.17
C GLU A 179 -0.36 3.07 23.60
N ASN A 180 -0.05 2.88 22.32
CA ASN A 180 1.19 3.33 21.71
C ASN A 180 1.00 4.36 20.57
N GLY A 181 -0.20 4.39 19.99
CA GLY A 181 -0.54 5.25 18.87
C GLY A 181 -1.28 6.52 19.27
N PHE A 182 -1.68 7.26 18.25
CA PHE A 182 -2.55 8.40 18.42
C PHE A 182 -3.27 8.80 17.14
N GLY A 183 -4.33 9.59 17.30
CA GLY A 183 -4.98 10.26 16.18
C GLY A 183 -6.14 11.15 16.60
N LEU A 184 -6.54 12.01 15.68
CA LEU A 184 -7.74 12.83 15.79
C LEU A 184 -8.71 12.51 14.65
N ALA A 185 -9.98 12.74 14.90
CA ALA A 185 -11.05 12.57 13.93
C ALA A 185 -11.97 13.78 13.89
N VAL A 186 -12.56 14.04 12.73
CA VAL A 186 -13.63 15.00 12.51
C VAL A 186 -14.95 14.25 12.60
N LEU A 187 -15.86 14.79 13.41
CA LEU A 187 -17.24 14.32 13.50
C LEU A 187 -18.19 15.35 12.90
N PHE A 188 -19.22 14.85 12.23
CA PHE A 188 -20.37 15.59 11.73
C PHE A 188 -21.64 14.80 12.07
N ASP A 189 -22.59 15.39 12.81
CA ASP A 189 -23.79 14.69 13.31
C ASP A 189 -23.47 13.32 13.98
N ASP A 190 -22.41 13.29 14.79
CA ASP A 190 -21.87 12.10 15.48
C ASP A 190 -21.29 10.99 14.57
N GLU A 191 -21.22 11.22 13.26
CA GLU A 191 -20.53 10.35 12.31
C GLU A 191 -19.07 10.77 12.13
N MET A 192 -18.17 9.79 12.04
CA MET A 192 -16.76 10.02 11.76
C MET A 192 -16.49 10.15 10.26
N VAL A 193 -16.10 11.35 9.82
CA VAL A 193 -16.07 11.69 8.39
C VAL A 193 -14.66 11.95 7.84
N SER A 194 -13.69 12.22 8.71
CA SER A 194 -12.28 12.35 8.36
C SER A 194 -11.39 12.08 9.57
N TRP A 195 -10.18 11.58 9.38
CA TRP A 195 -9.24 11.33 10.47
C TRP A 195 -7.79 11.50 10.02
N CYS A 196 -6.93 11.74 11.00
CA CYS A 196 -5.48 11.70 10.88
C CYS A 196 -4.93 10.90 12.07
N LEU A 197 -4.21 9.82 11.79
CA LEU A 197 -3.64 8.93 12.81
C LEU A 197 -2.17 8.65 12.53
N ALA A 198 -1.40 8.35 13.57
CA ALA A 198 -0.05 7.82 13.43
C ALA A 198 -0.15 6.33 13.07
N GLY A 199 0.49 5.90 11.99
CA GLY A 199 0.64 4.48 11.62
C GLY A 199 1.74 3.79 12.42
N VAL A 200 2.72 4.55 12.89
CA VAL A 200 3.80 4.09 13.78
C VAL A 200 4.30 5.25 14.63
N THR A 201 4.78 4.97 15.84
CA THR A 201 5.44 5.95 16.72
C THR A 201 6.72 5.36 17.33
N VAL A 202 7.73 6.20 17.52
CA VAL A 202 8.96 5.86 18.26
C VAL A 202 9.66 7.15 18.69
N ASP A 203 9.94 7.30 19.99
CA ASP A 203 10.79 8.35 20.56
C ASP A 203 10.64 9.78 19.97
N GLY A 204 9.40 10.27 19.86
CA GLY A 204 9.12 11.62 19.31
C GLY A 204 9.10 11.70 17.78
N ALA A 205 9.08 10.56 17.10
CA ALA A 205 8.87 10.40 15.67
C ALA A 205 7.60 9.60 15.37
N CYS A 206 6.99 9.86 14.22
CA CYS A 206 5.86 9.09 13.70
C CYS A 206 5.69 9.24 12.18
N GLU A 207 4.98 8.29 11.56
CA GLU A 207 4.39 8.44 10.23
C GLU A 207 2.88 8.62 10.36
N ILE A 208 2.29 9.59 9.64
CA ILE A 208 0.84 9.83 9.70
C ILE A 208 0.10 9.39 8.43
N GLY A 209 -1.12 8.87 8.63
CA GLY A 209 -2.09 8.50 7.59
C GLY A 209 -3.40 9.28 7.75
N ILE A 210 -3.95 9.74 6.63
CA ILE A 210 -5.09 10.65 6.59
C ILE A 210 -6.14 10.13 5.62
N GLU A 211 -7.40 10.20 6.03
CA GLU A 211 -8.51 9.86 5.16
C GLU A 211 -9.73 10.75 5.40
N THR A 212 -10.53 10.93 4.34
CA THR A 212 -11.83 11.58 4.36
C THR A 212 -12.80 10.76 3.54
N LEU A 213 -13.98 10.50 4.12
CA LEU A 213 -15.07 9.82 3.43
C LEU A 213 -15.41 10.53 2.11
N PRO A 214 -15.68 9.79 1.01
CA PRO A 214 -15.88 10.37 -0.32
C PRO A 214 -16.87 11.55 -0.38
N THR A 215 -17.98 11.46 0.34
CA THR A 215 -19.04 12.48 0.41
C THR A 215 -18.65 13.77 1.13
N PHE A 216 -17.58 13.72 1.94
CA PHE A 216 -17.08 14.84 2.74
C PHE A 216 -15.77 15.44 2.21
N ARG A 217 -15.29 14.97 1.05
CA ARG A 217 -14.09 15.50 0.38
C ARG A 217 -14.33 16.92 -0.15
N GLY A 218 -13.25 17.69 -0.27
CA GLY A 218 -13.29 19.07 -0.79
C GLY A 218 -13.75 20.13 0.21
N LEU A 219 -14.07 19.75 1.45
CA LEU A 219 -14.52 20.65 2.52
C LEU A 219 -13.40 21.17 3.43
N GLY A 220 -12.14 20.80 3.16
CA GLY A 220 -10.99 21.20 3.99
C GLY A 220 -10.78 20.37 5.26
N LEU A 221 -11.63 19.37 5.54
CA LEU A 221 -11.59 18.57 6.77
C LEU A 221 -10.26 17.83 6.97
N ALA A 222 -9.70 17.23 5.92
CA ALA A 222 -8.40 16.55 5.97
C ALA A 222 -7.28 17.50 6.42
N THR A 223 -7.26 18.72 5.88
CA THR A 223 -6.28 19.75 6.27
C THR A 223 -6.47 20.15 7.73
N ALA A 224 -7.70 20.39 8.17
CA ALA A 224 -7.99 20.78 9.54
C ALA A 224 -7.59 19.68 10.55
N VAL A 225 -7.99 18.43 10.32
CA VAL A 225 -7.68 17.32 11.24
C VAL A 225 -6.19 17.01 11.29
N THR A 226 -5.49 17.13 10.15
CA THR A 226 -4.03 16.98 10.11
C THR A 226 -3.35 18.08 10.92
N ALA A 227 -3.68 19.36 10.67
CA ALA A 227 -3.08 20.47 11.37
C ALA A 227 -3.36 20.44 12.88
N ALA A 228 -4.58 20.05 13.29
CA ALA A 228 -4.93 19.83 14.69
C ALA A 228 -4.11 18.69 15.32
N THR A 229 -3.93 17.59 14.59
CA THR A 229 -3.13 16.43 15.03
C THR A 229 -1.69 16.87 15.28
N ILE A 230 -1.07 17.54 14.30
CA ILE A 230 0.31 18.03 14.43
C ILE A 230 0.45 19.04 15.56
N ALA A 231 -0.47 20.01 15.67
CA ALA A 231 -0.46 21.01 16.74
C ALA A 231 -0.48 20.36 18.13
N LYS A 232 -1.35 19.35 18.31
CA LYS A 232 -1.46 18.61 19.58
C LYS A 232 -0.21 17.77 19.87
N TYR A 233 0.22 16.93 18.95
CA TYR A 233 1.27 15.96 19.23
C TYR A 233 2.69 16.56 19.17
N SER A 234 2.88 17.69 18.47
CA SER A 234 4.11 18.48 18.60
C SER A 234 4.31 19.00 20.03
N GLN A 235 3.23 19.40 20.72
CA GLN A 235 3.31 19.81 22.13
C GLN A 235 3.62 18.63 23.07
N MET A 236 3.37 17.39 22.61
CA MET A 236 3.68 16.16 23.32
C MET A 236 5.07 15.59 22.99
N GLY A 237 5.88 16.33 22.21
CA GLY A 237 7.26 15.98 21.89
C GLY A 237 7.48 15.26 20.55
N TYR A 238 6.43 15.15 19.71
CA TYR A 238 6.58 14.59 18.36
C TYR A 238 7.04 15.67 17.38
N HIS A 239 8.33 15.66 17.04
CA HIS A 239 8.93 16.66 16.14
C HIS A 239 9.41 16.06 14.82
N HIS A 240 9.53 14.73 14.73
CA HIS A 240 9.90 14.02 13.51
C HIS A 240 8.66 13.34 12.91
N ILE A 241 7.82 14.15 12.26
CA ILE A 241 6.55 13.68 11.67
C ILE A 241 6.76 13.51 10.17
N GLY A 242 6.68 12.27 9.69
CA GLY A 242 6.76 11.91 8.29
C GLY A 242 5.38 11.69 7.66
N TRP A 243 5.36 11.74 6.34
CA TRP A 243 4.18 11.54 5.50
C TRP A 243 4.61 10.89 4.19
N HIS A 244 4.06 9.71 3.92
CA HIS A 244 4.26 8.98 2.68
C HIS A 244 3.02 9.11 1.77
N CYS A 245 3.22 9.36 0.48
CA CYS A 245 2.14 9.28 -0.49
C CYS A 245 2.63 8.90 -1.88
N GLU A 246 1.75 8.30 -2.69
CA GLU A 246 2.04 8.08 -4.12
C GLU A 246 2.30 9.43 -4.81
N ALA A 247 3.28 9.46 -5.71
CA ALA A 247 3.67 10.65 -6.47
C ALA A 247 2.53 11.20 -7.37
N THR A 248 1.56 10.35 -7.71
CA THR A 248 0.37 10.70 -8.49
C THR A 248 -0.77 11.23 -7.60
N ASN A 249 -0.69 11.08 -6.28
CA ASN A 249 -1.75 11.47 -5.34
C ASN A 249 -1.72 12.98 -5.04
N ARG A 250 -2.18 13.75 -6.02
CA ARG A 250 -2.23 15.22 -5.96
C ARG A 250 -3.03 15.76 -4.79
N ALA A 251 -4.02 15.01 -4.29
CA ALA A 251 -4.81 15.44 -3.15
C ALA A 251 -3.98 15.37 -1.85
N SER A 252 -3.29 14.25 -1.62
CA SER A 252 -2.41 14.04 -0.48
C SER A 252 -1.26 15.05 -0.46
N ILE A 253 -0.57 15.22 -1.60
CA ILE A 253 0.52 16.20 -1.79
C ILE A 253 0.09 17.61 -1.37
N LYS A 254 -1.06 18.08 -1.89
CA LYS A 254 -1.57 19.43 -1.59
C LYS A 254 -1.93 19.60 -0.12
N ILE A 255 -2.41 18.56 0.55
CA ILE A 255 -2.72 18.63 1.98
C ILE A 255 -1.41 18.73 2.78
N ALA A 256 -0.43 17.87 2.49
CA ALA A 256 0.87 17.88 3.16
C ALA A 256 1.54 19.27 3.05
N GLU A 257 1.67 19.80 1.83
CA GLU A 257 2.25 21.13 1.59
C GLU A 257 1.47 22.25 2.28
N LYS A 258 0.13 22.21 2.22
CA LYS A 258 -0.71 23.25 2.85
C LYS A 258 -0.59 23.26 4.37
N VAL A 259 -0.44 22.10 5.01
CA VAL A 259 -0.30 22.02 6.46
C VAL A 259 1.09 22.48 6.92
N GLY A 260 2.11 22.31 6.06
CA GLY A 260 3.47 22.75 6.33
C GLY A 260 4.53 21.66 6.28
N PHE A 261 4.25 20.56 5.59
CA PHE A 261 5.28 19.59 5.21
C PHE A 261 6.04 20.08 3.99
N VAL A 262 7.30 19.65 3.90
CA VAL A 262 8.17 19.88 2.75
C VAL A 262 8.55 18.54 2.13
N LEU A 263 8.61 18.48 0.80
CA LEU A 263 9.09 17.30 0.11
C LEU A 263 10.54 17.04 0.53
N GLU A 264 10.80 15.87 1.06
CA GLU A 264 12.13 15.46 1.49
C GLU A 264 12.82 14.66 0.38
N ARG A 265 12.14 13.63 -0.16
CA ARG A 265 12.68 12.79 -1.24
C ARG A 265 11.60 12.01 -1.99
N PRO A 266 11.84 11.66 -3.27
CA PRO A 266 11.12 10.57 -3.93
C PRO A 266 11.74 9.21 -3.58
N TYR A 267 10.96 8.14 -3.69
CA TYR A 267 11.42 6.76 -3.64
C TYR A 267 10.46 5.85 -4.42
N ASN A 268 10.89 4.63 -4.72
CA ASN A 268 10.04 3.64 -5.38
C ASN A 268 9.80 2.46 -4.46
N ASP A 269 8.71 1.75 -4.69
CA ASP A 269 8.42 0.48 -4.05
C ASP A 269 8.02 -0.60 -5.05
N TYR A 270 8.13 -1.84 -4.59
CA TYR A 270 7.86 -3.04 -5.36
C TYR A 270 6.82 -3.86 -4.61
N SER A 271 5.61 -3.93 -5.16
CA SER A 271 4.46 -4.56 -4.50
C SER A 271 4.08 -5.87 -5.17
N PHE A 272 3.80 -6.88 -4.35
CA PHE A 272 3.32 -8.20 -4.76
C PHE A 272 2.08 -8.56 -3.95
N TYR A 273 1.05 -9.13 -4.59
CA TYR A 273 -0.06 -9.71 -3.83
C TYR A 273 0.28 -11.15 -3.48
N TYR A 274 0.01 -11.57 -2.24
CA TYR A 274 0.23 -12.97 -1.83
C TYR A 274 -0.70 -13.95 -2.55
N ASN A 275 -1.86 -13.47 -3.01
CA ASN A 275 -2.78 -14.27 -3.84
C ASN A 275 -2.36 -14.15 -5.31
N GLU A 276 -1.87 -15.25 -5.88
CA GLU A 276 -1.30 -15.30 -7.23
C GLU A 276 -2.28 -14.86 -8.33
N PRO A 277 -3.52 -15.41 -8.43
CA PRO A 277 -4.53 -14.89 -9.36
C PRO A 277 -4.74 -13.38 -9.30
N ARG A 278 -4.89 -12.86 -8.07
CA ARG A 278 -5.11 -11.44 -7.84
C ARG A 278 -3.90 -10.60 -8.24
N HIS A 279 -2.68 -11.09 -8.01
CA HIS A 279 -1.47 -10.37 -8.38
C HIS A 279 -1.46 -10.04 -9.87
N TYR A 280 -1.66 -11.06 -10.70
CA TYR A 280 -1.67 -10.91 -12.15
C TYR A 280 -2.90 -10.16 -12.67
N ALA A 281 -4.07 -10.37 -12.06
CA ALA A 281 -5.26 -9.60 -12.41
C ALA A 281 -5.06 -8.09 -12.17
N GLU A 282 -4.44 -7.70 -11.05
CA GLU A 282 -4.15 -6.30 -10.75
C GLU A 282 -3.03 -5.73 -11.61
N LEU A 283 -1.98 -6.51 -11.93
CA LEU A 283 -0.96 -6.11 -12.91
C LEU A 283 -1.56 -5.87 -14.30
N GLY A 284 -2.39 -6.80 -14.77
CA GLY A 284 -3.10 -6.66 -16.03
C GLY A 284 -4.00 -5.44 -16.05
N ARG A 285 -4.69 -5.17 -14.94
CA ARG A 285 -5.47 -3.94 -14.74
C ARG A 285 -4.60 -2.70 -14.86
N LEU A 286 -3.44 -2.68 -14.17
CA LEU A 286 -2.50 -1.58 -14.17
C LEU A 286 -1.94 -1.29 -15.57
N TYR A 287 -1.52 -2.33 -16.28
CA TYR A 287 -1.04 -2.21 -17.65
C TYR A 287 -2.14 -1.72 -18.60
N PHE A 288 -3.38 -2.17 -18.40
CA PHE A 288 -4.50 -1.75 -19.24
C PHE A 288 -4.88 -0.27 -19.03
N TYR A 289 -5.18 0.13 -17.79
CA TYR A 289 -5.80 1.44 -17.53
C TYR A 289 -4.76 2.55 -17.35
N GLU A 290 -3.69 2.28 -16.62
CA GLU A 290 -2.70 3.28 -16.23
C GLU A 290 -1.57 3.38 -17.26
N ALA A 291 -1.08 2.25 -17.80
CA ALA A 291 0.05 2.25 -18.75
C ALA A 291 -0.35 2.18 -20.23
N GLN A 292 -1.56 1.71 -20.55
CA GLN A 292 -2.03 1.41 -21.92
C GLN A 292 -1.12 0.44 -22.69
N MET A 293 -0.51 -0.49 -21.95
CA MET A 293 0.35 -1.56 -22.42
C MET A 293 -0.51 -2.81 -22.64
N TYR A 294 -1.22 -2.86 -23.77
CA TYR A 294 -2.27 -3.87 -23.98
C TYR A 294 -1.73 -5.30 -24.16
N GLU A 295 -0.54 -5.48 -24.71
CA GLU A 295 0.11 -6.78 -24.89
C GLU A 295 0.51 -7.38 -23.53
N GLU A 296 1.13 -6.57 -22.69
CA GLU A 296 1.49 -6.93 -21.32
C GLU A 296 0.24 -7.11 -20.45
N ALA A 297 -0.78 -6.27 -20.64
CA ALA A 297 -2.06 -6.44 -19.95
C ALA A 297 -2.71 -7.79 -20.27
N ALA A 298 -2.80 -8.15 -21.57
CA ALA A 298 -3.33 -9.43 -21.99
C ALA A 298 -2.51 -10.58 -21.38
N SER A 299 -1.18 -10.53 -21.50
CA SER A 299 -0.28 -11.55 -20.96
C SER A 299 -0.50 -11.79 -19.45
N MET A 300 -0.60 -10.72 -18.65
CA MET A 300 -0.85 -10.86 -17.21
C MET A 300 -2.25 -11.41 -16.92
N LEU A 301 -3.28 -10.97 -17.66
CA LEU A 301 -4.65 -11.45 -17.44
C LEU A 301 -4.81 -12.92 -17.85
N GLU A 302 -4.13 -13.38 -18.89
CA GLU A 302 -4.10 -14.78 -19.29
C GLU A 302 -3.46 -15.66 -18.22
N ILE A 303 -2.35 -15.22 -17.62
CA ILE A 303 -1.75 -15.93 -16.48
C ILE A 303 -2.71 -15.93 -15.29
N ALA A 304 -3.37 -14.81 -15.01
CA ALA A 304 -4.37 -14.73 -13.93
C ALA A 304 -5.51 -15.74 -14.12
N ILE A 305 -5.93 -15.98 -15.37
CA ILE A 305 -6.94 -16.97 -15.73
C ILE A 305 -6.39 -18.40 -15.60
N GLU A 306 -5.15 -18.65 -16.01
CA GLU A 306 -4.51 -19.97 -15.95
C GLU A 306 -4.35 -20.47 -14.51
N VAL A 307 -4.02 -19.58 -13.58
CA VAL A 307 -3.68 -19.92 -12.18
C VAL A 307 -4.86 -19.82 -11.22
N ASP A 308 -6.05 -19.44 -11.69
CA ASP A 308 -7.27 -19.32 -10.88
C ASP A 308 -8.29 -20.40 -11.27
N ASP A 309 -8.72 -21.21 -10.31
CA ASP A 309 -9.74 -22.26 -10.51
C ASP A 309 -11.09 -21.66 -10.92
N THR A 310 -11.38 -20.42 -10.52
CA THR A 310 -12.65 -19.73 -10.78
C THR A 310 -12.42 -18.25 -11.06
N PRO A 311 -11.80 -17.87 -12.20
CA PRO A 311 -11.47 -16.49 -12.46
C PRO A 311 -12.75 -15.64 -12.55
N PRO A 312 -12.80 -14.46 -11.91
CA PRO A 312 -13.98 -13.62 -11.93
C PRO A 312 -14.20 -13.04 -13.34
N ALA A 313 -15.47 -12.87 -13.74
CA ALA A 313 -15.86 -12.44 -15.08
C ALA A 313 -15.13 -11.18 -15.60
N TYR A 314 -14.74 -10.26 -14.71
CA TYR A 314 -14.04 -9.04 -15.12
C TYR A 314 -12.62 -9.32 -15.65
N VAL A 315 -11.97 -10.40 -15.24
CA VAL A 315 -10.60 -10.75 -15.68
C VAL A 315 -10.66 -11.19 -17.14
N TYR A 316 -11.55 -12.14 -17.47
CA TYR A 316 -11.85 -12.52 -18.85
C TYR A 316 -12.27 -11.31 -19.70
N PHE A 317 -13.17 -10.48 -19.19
CA PHE A 317 -13.63 -9.30 -19.91
C PHE A 317 -12.50 -8.31 -20.18
N LEU A 318 -11.59 -8.11 -19.23
CA LEU A 318 -10.46 -7.21 -19.41
C LEU A 318 -9.42 -7.80 -20.39
N ALA A 319 -9.20 -9.12 -20.37
CA ALA A 319 -8.36 -9.81 -21.34
C ALA A 319 -8.91 -9.65 -22.76
N ALA A 320 -10.22 -9.87 -22.92
CA ALA A 320 -10.93 -9.65 -24.17
C ALA A 320 -10.76 -8.22 -24.69
N ARG A 321 -10.84 -7.22 -23.80
CA ARG A 321 -10.63 -5.81 -24.17
C ARG A 321 -9.20 -5.53 -24.58
N ALA A 322 -8.21 -6.06 -23.85
CA ALA A 322 -6.80 -5.89 -24.17
C ALA A 322 -6.49 -6.46 -25.57
N LEU A 323 -6.93 -7.68 -25.84
CA LEU A 323 -6.79 -8.33 -27.15
C LEU A 323 -7.57 -7.60 -28.25
N ALA A 324 -8.75 -7.06 -27.94
CA ALA A 324 -9.53 -6.26 -28.91
C ALA A 324 -8.80 -4.96 -29.30
N HIS A 325 -8.09 -4.31 -28.37
CA HIS A 325 -7.22 -3.17 -28.69
C HIS A 325 -6.07 -3.56 -29.63
N LEU A 326 -5.59 -4.80 -29.52
CA LEU A 326 -4.56 -5.38 -30.39
C LEU A 326 -5.12 -5.93 -31.71
N GLN A 327 -6.45 -6.02 -31.84
CA GLN A 327 -7.16 -6.64 -32.97
C GLN A 327 -6.92 -8.16 -33.11
N GLU A 328 -6.65 -8.84 -32.00
CA GLU A 328 -6.45 -10.29 -31.97
C GLU A 328 -7.79 -11.05 -31.97
N PRO A 329 -7.95 -12.13 -32.74
CA PRO A 329 -9.21 -12.87 -32.85
C PRO A 329 -9.68 -13.49 -31.52
N GLU A 330 -8.74 -13.90 -30.65
CA GLU A 330 -8.96 -14.50 -29.33
C GLU A 330 -9.75 -13.57 -28.39
N ALA A 331 -9.81 -12.26 -28.69
CA ALA A 331 -10.64 -11.32 -27.96
C ALA A 331 -12.11 -11.77 -27.87
N LEU A 332 -12.63 -12.46 -28.90
CA LEU A 332 -13.99 -12.96 -28.89
C LEU A 332 -14.16 -14.16 -27.96
N ASP A 333 -13.17 -15.04 -27.90
CA ASP A 333 -13.20 -16.22 -27.04
C ASP A 333 -13.22 -15.80 -25.56
N TYR A 334 -12.32 -14.90 -25.16
CA TYR A 334 -12.31 -14.34 -23.81
C TYR A 334 -13.59 -13.55 -23.47
N LEU A 335 -14.22 -12.91 -24.46
CA LEU A 335 -15.48 -12.21 -24.25
C LEU A 335 -16.63 -13.20 -23.96
N LEU A 336 -16.67 -14.34 -24.65
CA LEU A 336 -17.65 -15.40 -24.40
C LEU A 336 -17.43 -16.04 -23.02
N GLU A 337 -16.17 -16.35 -22.68
CA GLU A 337 -15.81 -16.84 -21.33
C GLU A 337 -16.22 -15.84 -20.23
N ALA A 338 -16.07 -14.53 -20.47
CA ALA A 338 -16.53 -13.52 -19.52
C ALA A 338 -18.04 -13.60 -19.25
N ILE A 339 -18.85 -13.84 -20.29
CA ILE A 339 -20.31 -13.97 -20.19
C ILE A 339 -20.69 -15.25 -19.45
N ASP A 340 -20.03 -16.36 -19.76
CA ASP A 340 -20.21 -17.64 -19.08
C ASP A 340 -19.82 -17.55 -17.59
N ALA A 341 -18.79 -16.76 -17.27
CA ALA A 341 -18.39 -16.40 -15.91
C ALA A 341 -19.32 -15.38 -15.22
N GLY A 342 -20.34 -14.87 -15.92
CA GLY A 342 -21.40 -14.02 -15.36
C GLY A 342 -21.30 -12.52 -15.67
N PHE A 343 -20.53 -12.09 -16.67
CA PHE A 343 -20.57 -10.71 -17.16
C PHE A 343 -21.94 -10.39 -17.79
N GLN A 344 -22.53 -9.24 -17.42
CA GLN A 344 -23.90 -8.87 -17.84
C GLN A 344 -24.06 -7.39 -18.25
N ASP A 345 -22.98 -6.59 -18.29
CA ASP A 345 -23.08 -5.17 -18.70
C ASP A 345 -23.06 -5.01 -20.22
N TRP A 346 -24.19 -5.39 -20.84
CA TRP A 346 -24.38 -5.31 -22.29
C TRP A 346 -24.27 -3.88 -22.84
N ARG A 347 -24.64 -2.88 -22.04
CA ARG A 347 -24.55 -1.47 -22.45
C ARG A 347 -23.09 -1.05 -22.55
N LEU A 348 -22.27 -1.42 -21.57
CA LEU A 348 -20.82 -1.21 -21.62
C LEU A 348 -20.23 -1.89 -22.85
N LEU A 349 -20.50 -3.19 -23.06
CA LEU A 349 -19.96 -3.93 -24.20
C LEU A 349 -20.28 -3.27 -25.55
N GLN A 350 -21.52 -2.79 -25.74
CA GLN A 350 -21.92 -2.09 -26.97
C GLN A 350 -21.34 -0.68 -27.09
N ALA A 351 -20.93 -0.05 -25.99
CA ALA A 351 -20.33 1.29 -25.99
C ALA A 351 -18.81 1.26 -26.24
N LEU A 352 -18.12 0.18 -25.89
CA LEU A 352 -16.67 0.07 -25.97
C LEU A 352 -16.15 0.04 -27.43
N PRO A 353 -15.35 1.04 -27.86
CA PRO A 353 -14.90 1.18 -29.25
C PRO A 353 -13.96 0.07 -29.72
N GLU A 354 -13.19 -0.52 -28.82
CA GLU A 354 -12.24 -1.60 -29.11
C GLU A 354 -12.92 -2.83 -29.73
N PHE A 355 -14.19 -3.09 -29.41
CA PHE A 355 -14.96 -4.20 -30.00
C PHE A 355 -15.63 -3.86 -31.33
N SER A 356 -15.47 -2.66 -31.89
CA SER A 356 -16.25 -2.21 -33.06
C SER A 356 -16.11 -3.11 -34.30
N THR A 357 -14.92 -3.64 -34.56
CA THR A 357 -14.66 -4.58 -35.67
C THR A 357 -15.28 -5.96 -35.43
N TYR A 358 -15.33 -6.39 -34.17
CA TYR A 358 -15.84 -7.70 -33.75
C TYR A 358 -17.36 -7.81 -33.82
N ARG A 359 -18.10 -6.70 -33.71
CA ARG A 359 -19.58 -6.69 -33.72
C ARG A 359 -20.22 -7.26 -34.99
N SER A 360 -19.46 -7.32 -36.08
CA SER A 360 -19.90 -7.92 -37.33
C SER A 360 -19.77 -9.45 -37.34
N ASN A 361 -18.99 -10.02 -36.40
CA ASN A 361 -18.82 -11.45 -36.24
C ASN A 361 -20.17 -12.08 -35.80
N PRO A 362 -20.63 -13.16 -36.46
CA PRO A 362 -21.84 -13.88 -36.07
C PRO A 362 -21.86 -14.33 -34.61
N ASP A 363 -20.70 -14.69 -34.07
CA ASP A 363 -20.52 -15.21 -32.71
C ASP A 363 -20.36 -14.08 -31.68
N PHE A 364 -20.36 -12.81 -32.11
CA PHE A 364 -20.35 -11.68 -31.18
C PHE A 364 -21.59 -11.69 -30.29
N PRO A 365 -21.44 -11.72 -28.95
CA PRO A 365 -22.56 -11.94 -28.06
C PRO A 365 -23.55 -10.77 -28.05
N LYS A 366 -24.84 -11.10 -27.92
CA LYS A 366 -25.97 -10.17 -27.98
C LYS A 366 -26.90 -10.38 -26.78
N GLU A 367 -27.46 -9.30 -26.28
CA GLU A 367 -28.40 -9.33 -25.15
C GLU A 367 -29.62 -10.22 -25.48
N GLY A 368 -29.87 -11.24 -24.65
CA GLY A 368 -31.09 -12.04 -24.68
C GLY A 368 -31.13 -13.23 -25.66
N LEU A 369 -29.98 -13.79 -26.04
CA LEU A 369 -29.89 -15.10 -26.70
C LEU A 369 -29.53 -16.21 -25.72
#